data_AF-A0A973GKX6-F1
#
_entry.id   AF-A0A973GKX6-F1
#
_cell.length_a   1.000
_cell.length_b   1.000
_cell.length_c   1.000
_cell.angle_alpha   90.00
_cell.angle_beta   90.00
_cell.angle_gamma   90.00
#
_symmetry.space_group_name_H-M   'P 1'
#
loop_
_entity.id
_entity.type
_entity.pdbx_description
1 polymer ?
#
loop_
_entity_poly.entity_id
_entity_poly.type
_entity_poly.pdbx_seq_one_letter_code
_entity_poly.pdbx_strand_id
1 'polypeptide(L)' 'VNRELGTTTLVITHNVSIAGMADRVITLRSGEVAEDRRNVTKISPSELSW' A
#
# COMPACT_ATOMS: atom_id res chain seq x y z
N VAL A 1 9.92 12.42 0.62
CA VAL A 1 8.80 13.06 1.36
C VAL A 1 8.43 12.31 2.66
N ASN A 2 7.56 11.29 2.70
CA ASN A 2 7.14 10.71 4.00
C ASN A 2 8.28 10.20 4.88
N ARG A 3 9.26 9.51 4.27
CA ARG A 3 10.41 8.98 5.02
C ARG A 3 11.32 10.10 5.56
N GLU A 4 11.34 11.25 4.91
CA GLU A 4 12.09 12.44 5.35
C GLU A 4 11.32 13.21 6.43
N LEU A 5 9.98 13.22 6.35
CA LEU A 5 9.11 13.94 7.28
C LEU A 5 8.72 13.11 8.52
N GLY A 6 9.02 11.81 8.54
CA GLY A 6 8.60 10.90 9.62
C GLY A 6 7.08 10.69 9.69
N THR A 7 6.35 11.07 8.64
CA THR A 7 4.89 11.04 8.62
C THR A 7 4.38 9.69 8.14
N THR A 8 3.28 9.23 8.75
CA THR A 8 2.52 8.10 8.23
C THR A 8 1.69 8.56 7.04
N THR A 9 1.69 7.78 5.96
CA THR A 9 0.81 8.02 4.80
C THR A 9 -0.10 6.84 4.57
N LEU A 10 -1.37 7.17 4.37
CA LEU A 10 -2.42 6.25 3.98
C LEU A 10 -2.86 6.57 2.56
N VAL A 11 -2.84 5.58 1.67
CA VAL A 11 -3.31 5.70 0.29
C VAL A 11 -4.53 4.80 0.13
N ILE A 12 -5.65 5.37 -0.34
CA ILE A 12 -6.86 4.63 -0.69
C ILE A 12 -6.91 4.56 -2.21
N THR A 13 -6.92 3.36 -2.77
CA THR A 13 -6.88 3.14 -4.21
C THR A 13 -7.54 1.83 -4.60
N HIS A 14 -8.08 1.79 -5.83
CA HIS A 14 -8.52 0.56 -6.47
C HIS A 14 -7.41 -0.07 -7.33
N ASN A 15 -6.29 0.62 -7.55
CA ASN A 15 -5.15 0.07 -8.26
C ASN A 15 -4.30 -0.79 -7.32
N VAL A 16 -4.44 -2.11 -7.49
CA VAL A 16 -3.73 -3.11 -6.68
C VAL A 16 -2.21 -3.08 -6.86
N SER A 17 -1.67 -2.57 -7.98
CA SER A 17 -0.23 -2.55 -8.20
C SER A 17 0.48 -1.60 -7.22
N ILE A 18 -0.17 -0.49 -6.85
CA ILE A 18 0.33 0.46 -5.84
C ILE A 18 0.51 -0.21 -4.47
N ALA A 19 -0.28 -1.24 -4.17
CA ALA A 19 -0.19 -1.96 -2.90
C ALA A 19 1.19 -2.59 -2.66
N GLY A 20 1.94 -2.91 -3.72
CA GLY A 20 3.31 -3.43 -3.61
C GLY A 20 4.30 -2.43 -3.02
N MET A 21 4.02 -1.13 -3.08
CA MET A 21 4.89 -0.07 -2.55
C MET A 21 4.66 0.20 -1.05
N ALA A 22 3.51 -0.19 -0.50
CA ALA A 22 3.14 0.09 0.88
C ALA A 22 3.85 -0.84 1.88
N ASP A 23 3.99 -0.41 3.14
CA ASP A 23 4.46 -1.27 4.23
C ASP A 23 3.43 -2.32 4.64
N ARG A 24 2.16 -1.92 4.63
CA ARG A 24 1.00 -2.75 4.99
C ARG A 24 -0.11 -2.48 4.00
N VAL A 25 -0.82 -3.53 3.62
CA VAL A 25 -1.95 -3.49 2.69
C VAL A 25 -3.15 -4.04 3.44
N ILE A 26 -4.20 -3.22 3.49
CA ILE A 26 -5.49 -3.62 4.03
C ILE A 26 -6.48 -3.56 2.87
N THR A 27 -7.18 -4.67 2.61
CA THR A 27 -8.25 -4.71 1.62
C THR A 27 -9.59 -4.65 2.32
N LEU A 28 -10.51 -3.86 1.76
CA LEU A 28 -11.86 -3.73 2.27
C LEU A 28 -12.82 -4.38 1.27
N ARG A 29 -13.81 -5.11 1.79
CA ARG A 29 -14.91 -5.68 1.00
C ARG A 29 -16.20 -5.54 1.78
N SER A 30 -17.22 -4.97 1.15
CA SER A 30 -18.56 -4.79 1.76
C SER A 30 -18.55 -4.06 3.11
N GLY A 31 -17.62 -3.11 3.30
CA GLY A 31 -17.50 -2.35 4.56
C GLY A 31 -16.67 -3.05 5.65
N GLU A 32 -16.16 -4.25 5.38
CA GLU A 32 -15.36 -5.03 6.34
C GLU A 32 -13.92 -5.19 5.86
N VAL A 33 -12.99 -5.41 6.80
CA VAL A 33 -11.60 -5.76 6.49
C VAL A 33 -11.57 -7.20 5.98
N ALA A 34 -11.22 -7.37 4.70
CA ALA A 34 -11.15 -8.67 4.05
C ALA A 34 -9.76 -9.30 4.18
N GLU A 35 -8.70 -8.48 4.14
CA GLU A 35 -7.31 -8.92 4.31
C GLU A 35 -6.49 -7.83 4.99
N ASP A 36 -5.50 -8.27 5.76
CA ASP A 36 -4.47 -7.42 6.34
C ASP A 36 -3.12 -8.11 6.25
N ARG A 37 -2.21 -7.54 5.45
CA ARG A 37 -0.88 -8.11 5.23
C ARG A 37 0.21 -7.04 5.25
N ARG A 38 1.40 -7.43 5.70
CA ARG A 38 2.62 -6.61 5.56
C ARG A 38 3.39 -7.06 4.32
N ASN A 39 3.93 -6.12 3.57
CA ASN A 39 4.85 -6.44 2.49
C ASN A 39 6.21 -6.78 3.08
N VAL A 40 6.67 -8.02 2.88
CA VAL A 40 8.04 -8.43 3.24
C VAL A 40 9.07 -7.72 2.36
N THR A 41 8.73 -7.53 1.09
CA THR A 41 9.51 -6.78 0.11
C THR A 41 8.61 -5.75 -0.55
N LYS A 42 9.02 -4.48 -0.51
CA LYS A 42 8.31 -3.38 -1.16
C LYS A 42 8.95 -3.10 -2.52
N ILE A 43 8.13 -2.77 -3.50
CA ILE A 43 8.61 -2.34 -4.82
C ILE A 43 8.79 -0.83 -4.85
N SER A 44 9.74 -0.37 -5.66
CA SER A 44 9.92 1.05 -5.94
C SER A 44 8.82 1.56 -6.89
N PRO A 45 8.52 2.86 -6.89
CA PRO A 45 7.56 3.44 -7.84
C PRO A 45 7.87 3.12 -9.31
N SER A 46 9.16 2.98 -9.66
CA SER A 46 9.62 2.65 -11.02
C SER A 46 9.33 1.22 -11.45
N GLU A 47 9.00 0.32 -10.52
CA GLU A 47 8.65 -1.08 -10.81
C GLU A 47 7.14 -1.30 -10.96
N LEU A 48 6.32 -0.25 -10.78
CA LEU A 48 4.88 -0.34 -10.94
C LEU A 48 4.52 -0.58 -12.41
N SER A 49 3.70 -1.61 -12.64
CA SER A 49 3.00 -1.84 -13.90
C SER A 49 1.51 -1.49 -13.75
N TRP A 50 0.89 -1.05 -14.84
CA TRP A 50 -0.50 -0.58 -14.88
C TRP A 50 -1.41 -1.57 -15.62
#